data_AF-A0A922Y2T1-F1
#
_entry.id   AF-A0A922Y2T1-F1
#
_cell.length_a   1.000
_cell.length_b   1.000
_cell.length_c   1.000
_cell.angle_alpha   90.00
_cell.angle_beta   90.00
_cell.angle_gamma   90.00
#
_symmetry.space_group_name_H-M   'P 1'
#
loop_
_entity.id
_entity.type
_entity.pdbx_description
1 polymer ?
#
loop_
_entity_poly.entity_id
_entity_poly.type
_entity_poly.pdbx_seq_one_letter_code
_entity_poly.pdbx_strand_id
1 'polypeptide(L)' 'MAAPRFTNEQLAAAAEREVRLRERVYARQVQIKRMSQAKADEEIALMKAIAANLRAQAQRDGLFGGAVQ' A
#
# COMPACT_ATOMS: atom_id res chain seq x y z
N MET A 1 8.79 -2.94 23.69
CA MET A 1 7.85 -2.70 22.58
C MET A 1 7.24 -4.05 22.21
N ALA A 2 5.93 -4.15 22.04
CA ALA A 2 5.30 -5.41 21.63
C ALA A 2 5.76 -5.77 20.20
N ALA A 3 5.94 -7.06 19.94
CA ALA A 3 6.24 -7.52 18.59
C ALA A 3 5.10 -7.11 17.64
N PRO A 4 5.41 -6.59 16.44
CA PRO A 4 4.37 -6.21 15.49
C PRO A 4 3.54 -7.45 15.11
N ARG A 5 2.21 -7.30 15.16
CA ARG A 5 1.25 -8.38 14.84
C ARG A 5 1.36 -8.89 13.39
N PHE A 6 1.85 -8.05 12.49
CA PHE A 6 1.93 -8.35 11.06
C PHE A 6 3.34 -8.12 10.56
N THR A 7 3.78 -8.97 9.63
CA THR A 7 5.08 -8.82 8.98
C THR A 7 5.05 -7.69 7.96
N ASN A 8 6.21 -7.12 7.63
CA ASN A 8 6.31 -6.11 6.57
C ASN A 8 5.85 -6.65 5.21
N GLU A 9 5.98 -7.96 4.96
CA GLU A 9 5.42 -8.60 3.77
C GLU A 9 3.88 -8.57 3.76
N GLN A 10 3.23 -8.89 4.89
CA GLN A 10 1.78 -8.81 5.01
C GLN A 10 1.28 -7.37 4.83
N LEU A 11 1.99 -6.40 5.39
CA LEU A 11 1.69 -4.98 5.25
C LEU A 11 1.86 -4.50 3.80
N ALA A 12 2.96 -4.86 3.14
CA ALA A 12 3.22 -4.53 1.73
C ALA A 12 2.13 -5.12 0.83
N ALA A 13 1.81 -6.41 0.99
CA ALA A 13 0.76 -7.06 0.20
C ALA A 13 -0.62 -6.44 0.41
N ALA A 14 -0.92 -5.97 1.62
CA ALA A 14 -2.16 -5.24 1.90
C ALA A 14 -2.20 -3.87 1.19
N ALA A 15 -1.10 -3.10 1.27
CA ALA A 15 -1.00 -1.80 0.60
C ALA A 15 -1.10 -1.92 -0.93
N GLU A 16 -0.47 -2.94 -1.54
CA GLU A 16 -0.58 -3.19 -2.98
C GLU A 16 -2.01 -3.55 -3.43
N ARG A 17 -2.77 -4.29 -2.60
CA ARG A 17 -4.20 -4.52 -2.85
C ARG A 17 -5.00 -3.22 -2.77
N GLU A 18 -4.70 -2.38 -1.79
CA GLU A 18 -5.35 -1.08 -1.62
C GLU A 18 -5.10 -0.16 -2.83
N VAL A 19 -3.88 -0.12 -3.39
CA VAL A 19 -3.60 0.61 -4.65
C VAL A 19 -4.57 0.17 -5.76
N ARG A 20 -4.68 -1.14 -6.02
CA ARG A 20 -5.56 -1.69 -7.07
C ARG A 20 -7.03 -1.37 -6.81
N LEU A 21 -7.45 -1.41 -5.54
CA LEU A 21 -8.82 -1.04 -5.16
C LEU A 21 -9.07 0.44 -5.41
N ARG A 22 -8.16 1.32 -5.00
CA ARG A 22 -8.26 2.77 -5.24
C ARG A 22 -8.29 3.09 -6.73
N GLU A 23 -7.43 2.50 -7.53
CA GLU A 23 -7.44 2.68 -9.00
C GLU A 23 -8.81 2.37 -9.60
N ARG A 24 -9.46 1.28 -9.17
CA ARG A 24 -10.80 0.90 -9.65
C ARG A 24 -11.92 1.77 -9.06
N VAL A 25 -11.93 1.96 -7.75
CA VAL A 25 -13.02 2.65 -7.03
C VAL A 25 -12.99 4.13 -7.33
N TYR A 26 -11.81 4.76 -7.34
CA TYR A 26 -11.68 6.18 -7.60
C TYR A 26 -11.97 6.51 -9.06
N ALA A 27 -11.59 5.66 -10.02
CA ALA A 27 -12.03 5.83 -11.40
C ALA A 27 -13.57 5.94 -11.49
N ARG A 28 -14.30 5.05 -10.80
CA ARG A 28 -15.76 5.16 -10.71
C ARG A 28 -16.21 6.43 -9.99
N GLN A 29 -15.58 6.81 -8.89
CA GLN A 29 -15.94 8.04 -8.14
C GLN A 29 -15.75 9.31 -8.97
N VAL A 30 -14.69 9.36 -9.80
CA VAL A 30 -14.44 10.45 -10.75
C VAL A 30 -15.53 10.48 -11.83
N GLN A 31 -15.87 9.32 -12.41
CA GLN A 31 -16.95 9.22 -13.42
C GLN A 31 -18.29 9.75 -12.89
N ILE A 32 -18.64 9.42 -11.65
CA ILE A 32 -19.89 9.89 -11.02
C ILE A 32 -19.75 11.25 -10.34
N LYS A 33 -18.65 11.98 -10.57
CA LYS A 33 -18.36 13.33 -10.05
C LYS A 33 -18.38 13.45 -8.52
N ARG A 34 -18.12 12.36 -7.79
CA ARG A 34 -17.97 12.36 -6.33
C ARG A 34 -16.52 12.62 -5.87
N MET A 35 -15.58 12.63 -6.81
CA MET A 35 -14.16 12.89 -6.60
C MET A 35 -13.57 13.60 -7.83
N SER A 36 -12.60 14.50 -7.64
CA SER A 36 -11.85 15.06 -8.78
C SER A 36 -10.75 14.11 -9.22
N GLN A 37 -10.39 14.16 -10.52
CA GLN A 37 -9.28 13.37 -11.05
C GLN A 37 -7.97 13.67 -10.31
N ALA A 38 -7.67 14.95 -10.09
CA ALA A 38 -6.45 15.37 -9.38
C ALA A 38 -6.34 14.76 -7.97
N LYS A 39 -7.44 14.72 -7.20
CA LYS A 39 -7.43 14.09 -5.88
C LYS A 39 -7.25 12.58 -5.97
N ALA A 40 -7.85 11.94 -6.98
CA ALA A 40 -7.70 10.50 -7.19
C ALA A 40 -6.24 10.15 -7.48
N ASP A 41 -5.60 10.93 -8.36
CA ASP A 41 -4.21 10.73 -8.74
C ASP A 41 -3.27 10.93 -7.55
N GLU A 42 -3.48 11.98 -6.75
CA GLU A 42 -2.70 12.26 -5.54
C GLU A 42 -2.80 11.12 -4.50
N GLU A 43 -4.02 10.68 -4.18
CA GLU A 43 -4.26 9.60 -3.21
C GLU A 43 -3.73 8.24 -3.68
N ILE A 44 -3.77 7.97 -4.99
CA ILE A 44 -3.20 6.76 -5.58
C ILE A 44 -1.67 6.85 -5.54
N ALA A 45 -1.08 8.00 -5.87
CA ALA A 45 0.37 8.20 -5.83
C ALA A 45 0.91 8.05 -4.40
N LEU A 46 0.22 8.63 -3.42
CA LEU A 46 0.56 8.49 -2.00
C LEU A 46 0.51 7.02 -1.55
N MET A 47 -0.56 6.29 -1.91
CA MET A 47 -0.68 4.87 -1.55
C MET A 47 0.39 4.00 -2.25
N LYS A 48 0.75 4.32 -3.50
CA LYS A 48 1.87 3.67 -4.21
C LYS A 48 3.19 3.89 -3.48
N ALA A 49 3.45 5.09 -2.98
CA ALA A 49 4.65 5.38 -2.19
C ALA A 49 4.69 4.59 -0.88
N ILE A 50 3.55 4.46 -0.18
CA ILE A 50 3.43 3.62 1.03
C ILE A 50 3.73 2.16 0.70
N ALA A 51 3.10 1.61 -0.34
CA ALA A 51 3.33 0.23 -0.77
C ALA A 51 4.81 -0.03 -1.12
N ALA A 52 5.45 0.89 -1.85
CA ALA A 52 6.86 0.79 -2.20
C ALA A 52 7.78 0.81 -0.97
N ASN A 53 7.51 1.70 0.00
CA ASN A 53 8.27 1.77 1.24
C ASN A 53 8.14 0.48 2.07
N LEU A 54 6.92 -0.05 2.23
CA LEU A 54 6.68 -1.29 2.94
C LEU A 54 7.33 -2.48 2.23
N ARG A 55 7.31 -2.50 0.89
CA ARG A 55 7.97 -3.56 0.11
C ARG A 55 9.49 -3.51 0.29
N ALA A 56 10.09 -2.32 0.31
CA ALA A 56 11.51 -2.16 0.58
C ALA A 56 11.88 -2.61 2.01
N GLN A 57 11.03 -2.35 3.00
CA GLN A 57 11.21 -2.85 4.37
C GLN A 57 11.11 -4.38 4.42
N ALA A 58 10.12 -4.97 3.75
CA ALA A 58 9.98 -6.43 3.67
C ALA A 58 11.20 -7.10 3.01
N GLN A 59 11.77 -6.48 1.98
CA GLN A 59 13.00 -6.97 1.35
C GLN A 59 14.20 -6.88 2.29
N ARG A 60 14.33 -5.79 3.07
CA ARG A 60 15.38 -5.67 4.09
C ARG A 60 15.23 -6.76 5.15
N ASP A 61 14.03 -7.00 5.65
CA ASP A 61 13.79 -8.06 6.64
C ASP A 61 14.13 -9.46 6.08
N GLY A 62 13.79 -9.71 4.81
CA GLY A 62 14.15 -10.97 4.14
C GLY A 62 15.64 -11.12 3.89
N LEU A 63 16.36 -10.03 3.59
CA LEU A 63 17.80 -10.03 3.30
C LEU A 63 18.66 -10.15 4.57
N PHE A 64 18.20 -9.62 5.70
CA PHE A 64 18.93 -9.64 6.97
C PHE A 64 18.48 -10.75 7.93
N GLY A 65 17.71 -11.74 7.47
CA GLY A 65 17.39 -12.93 8.26
C GLY A 65 16.27 -12.72 9.28
N GLY A 66 15.11 -12.23 8.83
CA GLY A 66 13.87 -12.27 9.60
C GLY A 66 13.34 -13.70 9.74
N ALA A 67 14.07 -14.58 10.44
CA ALA A 67 13.50 -15.75 11.08
C ALA A 67 12.58 -15.25 12.19
N VAL A 68 11.31 -15.05 11.85
CA VAL A 68 10.25 -14.98 12.86
C VAL A 68 9.87 -16.43 13.14
N GLN A 69 10.34 -16.94 14.29
CA GLN A 69 9.80 -18.14 14.93
C GLN A 69 8.37 -17.88 15.40
#